data_AF-A0A1C4S3P9-F1
#
_entry.id   AF-A0A1C4S3P9-F1
#
_cell.length_a   1.000
_cell.length_b   1.000
_cell.length_c   1.000
_cell.angle_alpha   90.00
_cell.angle_beta   90.00
_cell.angle_gamma   90.00
#
_symmetry.space_group_name_H-M   'P 1'
#
loop_
_entity.id
_entity.type
_entity.pdbx_description
1 polymer ?
#
loop_
_entity_poly.entity_id
_entity_poly.type
_entity_poly.pdbx_seq_one_letter_code
_entity_poly.pdbx_strand_id
1 'polypeptide(L)' 'AWGCGVFANDPARVAAAFAGLLTGNGRFAGTMDEVVFAVLDRRADSPTRAAFAAAFAAASQEPTRQP' A
#
# COMPACT_ATOMS: atom_id res chain seq x y z
N ALA A 1 4.43 -3.15 5.93
CA ALA A 1 3.31 -3.91 6.51
C ALA A 1 3.31 -3.79 8.03
N TRP A 2 2.78 -2.67 8.53
CA TRP A 2 2.88 -2.32 9.94
C TRP A 2 2.07 -3.26 10.82
N GLY A 3 2.74 -3.95 11.75
CA GLY A 3 2.11 -4.88 12.69
C GLY A 3 1.66 -6.22 12.11
N CYS A 4 1.89 -6.50 10.83
CA CYS A 4 1.43 -7.74 10.19
C CYS A 4 2.29 -8.99 10.48
N GLY A 5 3.41 -8.83 11.19
CA GLY A 5 4.28 -9.93 11.61
C GLY A 5 3.89 -10.48 12.97
N VAL A 6 4.76 -10.31 13.96
CA VAL A 6 4.55 -10.80 15.34
C VAL A 6 3.25 -10.27 15.98
N PHE A 7 2.83 -9.06 15.64
CA PHE A 7 1.59 -8.47 16.17
C PHE A 7 0.31 -8.96 15.47
N ALA A 8 0.44 -9.79 14.43
CA ALA A 8 -0.67 -10.46 13.77
C ALA A 8 -1.81 -9.53 13.27
N ASN A 9 -1.50 -8.28 12.91
CA ASN A 9 -2.47 -7.44 12.21
C ASN A 9 -2.77 -8.02 10.82
N ASP A 10 -4.05 -8.04 10.44
CA ASP A 10 -4.46 -8.40 9.08
C ASP A 10 -3.86 -7.40 8.06
N PRO A 11 -3.03 -7.86 7.10
CA PRO A 11 -2.44 -7.01 6.06
C PRO A 11 -3.48 -6.24 5.24
N ALA A 12 -4.64 -6.84 4.94
CA ALA A 12 -5.68 -6.18 4.16
C ALA A 12 -6.27 -4.99 4.90
N ARG A 13 -6.50 -5.13 6.21
CA ARG A 13 -6.99 -4.03 7.06
C ARG A 13 -5.99 -2.90 7.18
N VAL A 14 -4.71 -3.22 7.34
CA VAL A 14 -3.64 -2.20 7.43
C VAL A 14 -3.51 -1.46 6.09
N ALA A 15 -3.49 -2.18 4.97
CA ALA A 15 -3.41 -1.58 3.65
C ALA A 15 -4.62 -0.67 3.35
N ALA A 16 -5.83 -1.12 3.69
CA ALA A 16 -7.05 -0.32 3.55
C ALA A 16 -7.04 0.94 4.42
N ALA A 17 -6.52 0.87 5.65
CA ALA A 17 -6.39 2.04 6.52
C ALA A 17 -5.46 3.10 5.90
N PHE A 18 -4.32 2.68 5.31
CA PHE A 18 -3.45 3.60 4.58
C PHE A 18 -4.13 4.16 3.33
N ALA A 19 -4.82 3.32 2.54
CA ALA A 19 -5.53 3.77 1.34
C ALA A 19 -6.58 4.84 1.66
N GLY A 20 -7.37 4.66 2.72
CA GLY A 20 -8.38 5.64 3.15
C GLY A 20 -7.80 6.99 3.62
N LEU A 21 -6.54 7.01 4.04
CA LEU A 21 -5.84 8.23 4.46
C LEU A 21 -5.13 8.95 3.31
N LEU A 22 -4.59 8.19 2.35
CA LEU A 22 -3.67 8.68 1.31
C LEU A 22 -4.30 8.84 -0.06
N THR A 23 -5.49 8.30 -0.30
CA THR A 23 -6.14 8.32 -1.62
C THR A 23 -7.53 8.96 -1.56
N GLY A 24 -8.08 9.31 -2.73
CA GLY A 24 -9.41 9.93 -2.84
C GLY A 24 -9.52 11.20 -2.00
N ASN A 25 -10.48 11.23 -1.08
CA ASN A 25 -10.72 12.36 -0.19
C ASN A 25 -10.05 12.17 1.19
N GLY A 26 -9.08 11.26 1.28
CA GLY A 26 -8.32 11.00 2.50
C GLY A 26 -7.60 12.25 2.99
N ARG A 27 -7.43 12.36 4.32
CA ARG A 27 -6.82 13.53 4.98
C ARG A 27 -5.46 13.93 4.41
N PHE A 28 -4.70 12.97 3.91
CA PHE A 28 -3.35 13.14 3.38
C PHE A 28 -3.26 12.88 1.87
N ALA A 29 -4.40 12.89 1.17
CA ALA A 29 -4.40 12.72 -0.27
C ALA A 29 -3.64 13.87 -0.95
N GLY A 30 -2.65 13.52 -1.78
CA GLY A 30 -1.83 14.48 -2.53
C GLY A 30 -0.86 15.33 -1.69
N THR A 31 -0.65 15.01 -0.40
CA THR A 31 0.26 15.80 0.46
C THR A 31 1.72 15.38 0.37
N MET A 32 1.99 14.19 -0.17
CA MET A 32 3.34 13.64 -0.34
C MET A 32 3.60 13.44 -1.83
N ASP A 33 4.82 13.76 -2.28
CA ASP A 33 5.21 13.56 -3.68
C ASP A 33 5.30 12.07 -4.05
N GLU A 34 5.80 11.23 -3.13
CA GLU A 34 5.94 9.79 -3.33
C GLU A 34 5.71 9.03 -2.01
N VAL A 35 5.00 7.89 -2.09
CA VAL A 35 4.79 6.98 -0.97
C VAL A 35 5.15 5.56 -1.40
N VAL A 36 6.17 4.99 -0.75
CA VAL A 36 6.63 3.62 -1.03
C VAL A 36 6.31 2.68 0.13
N PHE A 37 5.55 1.62 -0.13
CA PHE A 37 5.31 0.55 0.82
C PHE A 37 6.35 -0.57 0.67
N ALA A 38 7.50 -0.44 1.37
CA ALA A 38 8.50 -1.50 1.43
C ALA A 38 8.01 -2.69 2.29
N VAL A 39 7.46 -3.71 1.64
CA VAL A 39 6.91 -4.92 2.29
C VAL A 39 7.85 -6.10 2.05
N LEU A 40 8.75 -6.33 3.01
CA LEU A 40 9.66 -7.49 2.99
C LEU A 40 8.92 -8.77 3.38
N ASP A 41 8.89 -9.71 2.45
CA ASP A 41 8.50 -11.10 2.67
C ASP A 41 9.33 -11.94 1.67
N ARG A 42 9.84 -13.11 2.07
CA ARG A 42 10.71 -13.92 1.19
C ARG A 42 9.93 -14.90 0.35
N ARG A 43 8.66 -15.15 0.68
CA ARG A 43 7.78 -16.02 -0.09
C ARG A 43 7.42 -15.34 -1.41
N ALA A 44 7.44 -16.07 -2.52
CA ALA A 44 7.01 -15.52 -3.82
C ALA A 44 5.54 -15.10 -3.80
N ASP A 45 4.69 -15.92 -3.19
CA ASP A 45 3.23 -15.76 -3.05
C ASP A 45 2.82 -14.90 -1.84
N SER A 46 3.67 -13.97 -1.42
CA SER A 46 3.45 -13.20 -0.18
C SER A 46 2.04 -12.61 -0.10
N PRO A 47 1.18 -13.11 0.80
CA PRO A 47 -0.18 -12.57 0.95
C PRO A 47 -0.13 -11.13 1.47
N THR A 48 0.87 -10.80 2.28
CA THR A 48 1.10 -9.44 2.78
C THR A 48 1.43 -8.47 1.64
N ARG A 49 2.35 -8.82 0.73
CA ARG A 49 2.61 -7.97 -0.44
C ARG A 49 1.38 -7.86 -1.34
N ALA A 50 0.69 -8.98 -1.57
CA ALA A 50 -0.51 -9.01 -2.40
C ALA A 50 -1.61 -8.09 -1.85
N ALA A 51 -1.81 -8.06 -0.53
CA ALA A 51 -2.78 -7.17 0.10
C ALA A 51 -2.48 -5.68 -0.12
N PHE A 52 -1.22 -5.27 0.02
CA PHE A 52 -0.80 -3.90 -0.27
C PHE A 52 -0.92 -3.57 -1.76
N ALA A 53 -0.49 -4.48 -2.64
CA ALA A 53 -0.64 -4.29 -4.09
C ALA A 53 -2.10 -4.13 -4.51
N ALA A 54 -3.00 -4.95 -3.96
CA ALA A 54 -4.44 -4.87 -4.25
C ALA A 54 -5.07 -3.56 -3.78
N ALA A 55 -4.73 -3.09 -2.57
CA ALA A 55 -5.27 -1.85 -2.02
C ALA A 55 -4.87 -0.59 -2.83
N PHE A 56 -3.73 -0.64 -3.53
CA PHE A 56 -3.19 0.48 -4.31
C PHE A 56 -3.15 0.23 -5.83
N ALA A 57 -3.88 -0.77 -6.33
CA ALA A 57 -3.88 -1.14 -7.75
C ALA A 57 -4.32 0.01 -8.68
N ALA A 58 -5.24 0.87 -8.23
CA ALA A 58 -5.68 2.05 -8.99
C ALA A 58 -4.68 3.22 -8.95
N ALA A 59 -3.86 3.31 -7.89
CA ALA A 59 -2.86 4.36 -7.71
C ALA A 59 -1.51 4.03 -8.38
N SER A 60 -1.29 2.75 -8.70
CA SER A 60 -0.04 2.25 -9.31
C SER A 60 -0.02 2.39 -10.85
N GLN A 61 -1.09 2.94 -11.45
CA GLN A 61 -1.11 3.31 -12.87
C GLN A 61 -0.40 4.66 -13.02
N GLU A 62 0.91 4.65 -13.21
CA GLU A 62 1.62 5.85 -13.66
C GLU A 62 1.21 6.12 -15.12
N PRO A 63 0.63 7.29 -15.48
CA PRO A 63 0.65 7.72 -16.86
C PRO A 63 2.11 7.87 -17.25
N THR A 64 2.53 7.17 -18.30
CA THR A 64 3.86 7.22 -18.93
C THR A 64 4.53 8.57 -18.66
N ARG A 65 5.51 8.59 -17.75
CA ARG A 65 6.40 9.74 -17.58
C ARG A 65 7.25 9.81 -18.84
N GLN A 66 6.78 10.55 -19.85
CA GLN A 66 7.56 10.90 -21.04
C GLN A 66 8.78 11.74 -20.62
N PRO A 67 9.91 11.58 -21.33
CA PRO A 67 11.24 12.01 -20.88
C PRO A 67 11.38 13.51 -20.67
#